data_AF-A0A4U0X901-F1
#
_entry.id   AF-A0A4U0X901-F1
#
_cell.length_a   1.000
_cell.length_b   1.000
_cell.length_c   1.000
_cell.angle_alpha   90.00
_cell.angle_beta   90.00
_cell.angle_gamma   90.00
#
_symmetry.space_group_name_H-M   'P 1'
#
loop_
_entity.id
_entity.type
_entity.pdbx_description
1 polymer ?
#
loop_
_entity_poly.entity_id
_entity_poly.type
_entity_poly.pdbx_seq_one_letter_code
_entity_poly.pdbx_strand_id
1 'polypeptide(L)'
;MNDSTAQMGFQVGKSAVMAGQEYVEQNLNRYVSMSVLKHYFNVSNSYVVNKMYLVLFPWRHRPWSRQQRISSNGQDGYFLPPREDINSPDMYIPVMAFVTYILVSTLIAGLRGAFRPELLGVTATAAFVVVFVEILALKLGCYLLSISNESQLLDLIAYSGYKFIGVIVTLVVSEVVNRGGGAGGWVGWTVFAYTFLANAFFLLRSLKYVLLPENSPHSAGGAMHTVARSQRTRRTQFLFIYSYIVQLIFMWALSRQETGPKVIRA
;
A
#
# COMPACT_ATOMS: atom_id res chain seq x y z
N MET A 1 46.19 -16.54 -27.41
CA MET A 1 45.07 -16.50 -28.36
C MET A 1 43.71 -16.44 -27.63
N ASN A 2 43.51 -15.52 -26.65
CA ASN A 2 42.31 -15.52 -25.80
C ASN A 2 41.64 -14.13 -25.63
N ASP A 3 42.21 -13.04 -26.16
CA ASP A 3 41.67 -11.68 -25.97
C ASP A 3 40.54 -11.31 -26.94
N SER A 4 40.62 -11.75 -28.20
CA SER A 4 39.63 -11.43 -29.23
C SER A 4 38.27 -12.07 -28.98
N THR A 5 38.24 -13.29 -28.44
CA THR A 5 37.00 -13.98 -28.05
C THR A 5 36.39 -13.37 -26.79
N ALA A 6 37.20 -12.88 -25.85
CA ALA A 6 36.74 -12.19 -24.65
C ALA A 6 36.14 -10.80 -24.99
N GLN A 7 36.74 -10.06 -25.92
CA GLN A 7 36.19 -8.79 -26.42
C GLN A 7 34.89 -8.97 -27.20
N MET A 8 34.80 -10.00 -28.06
CA MET A 8 33.53 -10.34 -28.72
C MET A 8 32.46 -10.78 -27.72
N GLY A 9 32.83 -11.60 -26.72
CA GLY A 9 31.92 -12.01 -25.64
C GLY A 9 31.39 -10.81 -24.83
N PHE A 10 32.23 -9.83 -24.54
CA PHE A 10 31.82 -8.59 -23.86
C PHE A 10 30.92 -7.72 -24.73
N GLN A 11 31.20 -7.61 -26.02
CA GLN A 11 30.39 -6.83 -26.96
C GLN A 11 29.02 -7.47 -27.20
N VAL A 12 28.96 -8.80 -27.35
CA VAL A 12 27.72 -9.58 -27.43
C VAL A 12 26.94 -9.52 -26.12
N GLY A 13 27.63 -9.59 -24.97
CA GLY A 13 27.04 -9.41 -23.65
C GLY A 13 26.42 -8.02 -23.49
N LYS A 14 27.13 -6.96 -23.91
CA LYS A 14 26.63 -5.58 -23.88
C LYS A 14 25.43 -5.39 -24.81
N SER A 15 25.45 -5.95 -26.02
CA SER A 15 24.31 -5.87 -26.94
C SER A 15 23.12 -6.70 -26.48
N ALA A 16 23.33 -7.86 -25.87
CA ALA A 16 22.25 -8.67 -25.30
C ALA A 16 21.59 -7.99 -24.09
N VAL A 17 22.39 -7.32 -23.24
CA VAL A 17 21.86 -6.52 -22.12
C VAL A 17 21.12 -5.29 -22.63
N MET A 18 21.63 -4.58 -23.64
CA MET A 18 20.93 -3.44 -24.25
C MET A 18 19.64 -3.86 -24.95
N ALA A 19 19.65 -4.91 -25.76
CA ALA A 19 18.45 -5.44 -26.40
C ALA A 19 17.43 -5.96 -25.38
N GLY A 20 17.91 -6.58 -24.29
CA GLY A 20 17.07 -6.98 -23.16
C GLY A 20 16.45 -5.79 -22.43
N GLN A 21 17.23 -4.72 -22.18
CA GLN A 21 16.74 -3.48 -21.60
C GLN A 21 15.68 -2.83 -22.49
N GLU A 22 15.93 -2.74 -23.80
CA GLU A 22 15.02 -2.11 -24.75
C GLU A 22 13.73 -2.91 -24.92
N TYR A 23 13.80 -4.25 -24.93
CA TYR A 23 12.62 -5.13 -24.95
C TYR A 23 11.79 -5.00 -23.67
N VAL A 24 12.45 -4.97 -22.51
CA VAL A 24 11.79 -4.76 -21.21
C VAL A 24 11.19 -3.36 -21.15
N GLU A 25 11.89 -2.34 -21.63
CA GLU A 25 11.42 -0.96 -21.64
C GLU A 25 10.21 -0.79 -22.56
N GLN A 26 10.21 -1.34 -23.77
CA GLN A 26 9.05 -1.25 -24.68
C GLN A 26 7.81 -1.99 -24.15
N ASN A 27 7.99 -3.17 -23.55
CA ASN A 27 6.87 -3.95 -23.02
C ASN A 27 6.39 -3.47 -21.65
N LEU A 28 7.30 -3.11 -20.73
CA LEU A 28 6.92 -2.60 -19.41
C LEU A 28 6.38 -1.19 -19.49
N ASN A 29 6.96 -0.29 -20.30
CA ASN A 29 6.45 1.08 -20.43
C ASN A 29 5.03 1.13 -21.01
N ARG A 30 4.57 0.07 -21.69
CA ARG A 30 3.18 -0.08 -22.14
C ARG A 30 2.18 -0.36 -21.00
N TYR A 31 2.63 -0.93 -19.88
CA TYR A 31 1.76 -1.28 -18.75
C TYR A 31 2.05 -0.48 -17.47
N VAL A 32 3.31 -0.11 -17.21
CA VAL A 32 3.77 0.73 -16.09
C VAL A 32 5.05 1.45 -16.53
N SER A 33 5.01 2.77 -16.65
CA SER A 33 6.23 3.52 -16.94
C SER A 33 7.23 3.42 -15.79
N MET A 34 8.46 2.98 -16.09
CA MET A 34 9.54 2.80 -15.11
C MET A 34 9.85 4.09 -14.33
N SER A 35 9.63 5.25 -14.95
CA SER A 35 9.76 6.57 -14.32
C SER A 35 8.76 6.78 -13.18
N VAL A 36 7.50 6.38 -13.38
CA VAL A 36 6.46 6.47 -12.35
C VAL A 36 6.75 5.50 -11.21
N LEU A 37 7.18 4.26 -11.51
CA LEU A 37 7.54 3.31 -10.47
C LEU A 37 8.73 3.83 -9.63
N LYS A 38 9.77 4.36 -10.29
CA LYS A 38 10.92 4.98 -9.61
C LYS A 38 10.51 6.13 -8.68
N HIS A 39 9.46 6.86 -9.03
CA HIS A 39 8.91 7.91 -8.17
C HIS A 39 8.35 7.35 -6.85
N TYR A 40 7.56 6.26 -6.88
CA TYR A 40 6.99 5.64 -5.67
C TYR A 40 8.04 4.98 -4.74
N PHE A 41 9.21 4.62 -5.27
CA PHE A 41 10.31 4.03 -4.50
C PHE A 41 11.37 5.06 -4.05
N ASN A 42 11.22 6.34 -4.39
CA ASN A 42 12.15 7.38 -3.96
C ASN A 42 11.87 7.81 -2.50
N VAL A 43 12.35 6.99 -1.58
CA VAL A 43 12.07 7.07 -0.14
C VAL A 43 13.36 7.28 0.66
N SER A 44 13.28 8.02 1.78
CA SER A 44 14.39 8.19 2.74
C SER A 44 14.08 7.51 4.08
N ASN A 45 15.10 7.16 4.87
CA ASN A 45 14.91 6.53 6.18
C ASN A 45 14.09 7.41 7.14
N SER A 46 14.36 8.73 7.14
CA SER A 46 13.58 9.69 7.95
C SER A 46 12.12 9.73 7.51
N TYR A 47 11.86 9.68 6.20
CA TYR A 47 10.50 9.57 5.69
C TYR A 47 9.80 8.32 6.21
N VAL A 48 10.44 7.15 6.17
CA VAL A 48 9.82 5.88 6.60
C VAL A 48 9.34 5.98 8.05
N VAL A 49 10.20 6.46 8.96
CA VAL A 49 9.86 6.61 10.38
C VAL A 49 8.69 7.58 10.56
N ASN A 50 8.75 8.74 9.92
CA ASN A 50 7.69 9.74 9.99
C ASN A 50 6.36 9.21 9.40
N LYS A 51 6.43 8.44 8.31
CA LYS A 51 5.26 7.88 7.63
C LYS A 51 4.63 6.77 8.46
N MET A 52 5.43 5.91 9.08
CA MET A 52 4.94 4.90 10.04
C MET A 52 4.26 5.56 11.23
N TYR A 53 4.83 6.63 11.78
CA TYR A 53 4.20 7.40 12.86
C TYR A 53 2.87 8.01 12.41
N LEU A 54 2.81 8.56 11.19
CA LEU A 54 1.59 9.11 10.62
C LEU A 54 0.50 8.03 10.46
N VAL A 55 0.84 6.84 9.94
CA VAL A 55 -0.12 5.73 9.79
C VAL A 55 -0.66 5.25 11.14
N LEU A 56 0.18 5.21 12.18
CA LEU A 56 -0.22 4.77 13.52
C LEU A 56 -0.94 5.85 14.35
N PHE A 57 -0.64 7.12 14.09
CA PHE A 57 -1.19 8.27 14.80
C PHE A 57 -1.72 9.34 13.83
N PRO A 58 -2.67 9.00 12.95
CA PRO A 58 -3.10 9.91 11.90
C PRO A 58 -3.84 11.14 12.46
N TRP A 59 -4.46 11.04 13.63
CA TRP A 59 -5.18 12.16 14.27
C TRP A 59 -4.29 13.38 14.56
N ARG A 60 -2.97 13.18 14.70
CA ARG A 60 -2.01 14.25 15.00
C ARG A 60 -1.51 14.96 13.74
N HIS A 61 -1.74 14.40 12.57
CA HIS A 61 -1.19 14.91 11.31
C HIS A 61 -2.04 16.04 10.70
N ARG A 62 -1.40 17.16 10.37
CA ARG A 62 -1.93 18.25 9.53
C ARG A 62 -0.74 18.99 8.88
N PRO A 63 -0.82 19.44 7.61
CA PRO A 63 -1.91 19.30 6.63
C PRO A 63 -1.89 17.98 5.85
N TRP A 64 -3.04 17.58 5.28
CA TRP A 64 -3.22 16.35 4.49
C TRP A 64 -3.17 16.55 2.96
N SER A 65 -3.05 17.81 2.53
CA SER A 65 -2.93 18.14 1.11
C SER A 65 -1.56 17.72 0.59
N ARG A 66 -1.54 17.05 -0.57
CA ARG A 66 -0.30 16.78 -1.30
C ARG A 66 0.30 18.10 -1.78
N GLN A 67 1.61 18.23 -1.65
CA GLN A 67 2.33 19.36 -2.21
C GLN A 67 2.54 19.12 -3.71
N GLN A 68 2.30 20.15 -4.51
CA GLN A 68 2.61 20.17 -5.93
C GLN A 68 3.64 21.26 -6.17
N ARG A 69 4.74 20.95 -6.89
CA ARG A 69 5.62 22.00 -7.40
C ARG A 69 5.09 22.39 -8.77
N ILE A 70 4.75 23.67 -8.90
CA ILE A 70 4.41 24.27 -10.18
C ILE A 70 5.73 24.43 -10.94
N SER A 71 5.85 23.80 -12.10
CA SER A 71 7.01 23.99 -12.97
C SER A 71 7.15 25.48 -13.34
N SER A 72 8.38 25.96 -13.55
CA SER A 72 8.69 27.36 -13.87
C SER A 72 7.97 27.92 -15.11
N ASN A 73 7.39 27.05 -15.95
CA ASN A 73 6.56 27.41 -17.10
C ASN A 73 5.04 27.45 -16.83
N GLY A 74 4.58 27.26 -15.58
CA GLY A 74 3.19 27.46 -15.16
C GLY A 74 2.14 26.48 -15.74
N GLN A 75 2.52 25.56 -16.63
CA GLN A 75 1.59 24.67 -17.34
C GLN A 75 1.43 23.28 -16.71
N ASP A 76 2.45 22.76 -16.02
CA ASP A 76 2.40 21.42 -15.40
C ASP A 76 2.90 21.45 -13.95
N GLY A 77 2.00 21.15 -13.01
CA GLY A 77 2.35 20.90 -11.61
C GLY A 77 2.63 19.42 -11.41
N TYR A 78 3.85 19.07 -10.99
CA TYR A 78 4.18 17.68 -10.64
C TYR A 78 4.08 17.48 -9.12
N PHE A 79 3.53 16.34 -8.71
CA PHE A 79 3.51 15.95 -7.30
C PHE A 79 4.93 15.67 -6.80
N LEU A 80 5.24 16.11 -5.57
CA LEU A 80 6.55 15.83 -4.98
C LEU A 80 6.68 14.33 -4.67
N PRO A 81 7.90 13.76 -4.80
CA PRO A 81 8.16 12.38 -4.43
C PRO A 81 8.05 12.15 -2.90
N PRO A 82 7.89 10.89 -2.46
CA PRO A 82 7.87 10.49 -1.04
C PRO A 82 8.94 11.13 -0.19
N ARG A 83 10.17 11.21 -0.70
CA ARG A 83 11.28 11.86 0.00
C ARG A 83 11.00 13.31 0.47
N GLU A 84 10.17 14.07 -0.24
CA GLU A 84 9.93 15.49 0.02
C GLU A 84 8.52 15.80 0.54
N ASP A 85 7.52 14.93 0.30
CA ASP A 85 6.16 15.10 0.80
C ASP A 85 5.68 13.86 1.56
N ILE A 86 5.48 14.02 2.87
CA ILE A 86 4.97 12.97 3.77
C ILE A 86 3.57 12.47 3.38
N ASN A 87 2.78 13.27 2.67
CA ASN A 87 1.44 12.89 2.20
C ASN A 87 1.48 12.14 0.87
N SER A 88 2.62 12.07 0.18
CA SER A 88 2.69 11.35 -1.09
C SER A 88 2.73 9.82 -0.86
N PRO A 89 2.09 9.03 -1.71
CA PRO A 89 2.08 7.58 -1.59
C PRO A 89 3.43 6.96 -1.99
N ASP A 90 3.86 5.93 -1.26
CA ASP A 90 5.01 5.11 -1.59
C ASP A 90 4.64 3.62 -1.68
N MET A 91 5.41 2.86 -2.45
CA MET A 91 5.27 1.40 -2.55
C MET A 91 6.31 0.65 -1.71
N TYR A 92 7.32 1.36 -1.20
CA TYR A 92 8.39 0.76 -0.40
C TYR A 92 7.85 0.23 0.94
N ILE A 93 7.12 1.07 1.70
CA ILE A 93 6.61 0.70 3.01
C ILE A 93 5.58 -0.44 2.92
N PRO A 94 4.58 -0.41 2.02
CA PRO A 94 3.70 -1.55 1.77
C PRO A 94 4.43 -2.88 1.53
N VAL A 95 5.43 -2.89 0.64
CA VAL A 95 6.17 -4.11 0.29
C VAL A 95 6.99 -4.61 1.49
N MET A 96 7.69 -3.71 2.18
CA MET A 96 8.47 -4.07 3.35
C MET A 96 7.58 -4.54 4.51
N ALA A 97 6.43 -3.91 4.73
CA ALA A 97 5.46 -4.31 5.74
C ALA A 97 4.84 -5.68 5.42
N PHE A 98 4.56 -5.98 4.15
CA PHE A 98 4.10 -7.31 3.73
C PHE A 98 5.11 -8.40 4.09
N VAL A 99 6.39 -8.22 3.74
CA VAL A 99 7.45 -9.18 4.09
C VAL A 99 7.61 -9.28 5.60
N THR A 100 7.60 -8.15 6.31
CA THR A 100 7.72 -8.12 7.78
C THR A 100 6.58 -8.86 8.45
N TYR A 101 5.34 -8.72 7.97
CA TYR A 101 4.18 -9.45 8.47
C TYR A 101 4.39 -10.96 8.39
N ILE A 102 4.85 -11.47 7.25
CA ILE A 102 5.12 -12.92 7.07
C ILE A 102 6.18 -13.39 8.07
N LEU A 103 7.28 -12.64 8.20
CA LEU A 103 8.38 -13.00 9.09
C LEU A 103 7.97 -12.94 10.57
N VAL A 104 7.26 -11.89 10.99
CA VAL A 104 6.80 -11.72 12.37
C VAL A 104 5.78 -12.79 12.74
N SER A 105 4.82 -13.06 11.86
CA SER A 105 3.78 -14.08 12.10
C SER A 105 4.38 -15.48 12.26
N THR A 106 5.31 -15.84 11.38
CA THR A 106 6.00 -17.14 11.45
C THR A 106 6.96 -17.23 12.62
N LEU A 107 7.64 -16.13 12.98
CA LEU A 107 8.49 -16.05 14.17
C LEU A 107 7.66 -16.26 15.45
N ILE A 108 6.51 -15.60 15.58
CA ILE A 108 5.59 -15.78 16.72
C ILE A 108 5.14 -17.25 16.82
N ALA A 109 4.74 -17.86 15.70
CA ALA A 109 4.39 -19.28 15.67
C ALA A 109 5.57 -20.19 16.08
N GLY A 110 6.79 -19.84 15.66
CA GLY A 110 8.01 -20.55 16.05
C GLY A 110 8.33 -20.42 17.53
N LEU A 111 8.19 -19.23 18.12
CA LEU A 111 8.39 -18.97 19.55
C LEU A 111 7.40 -19.75 20.44
N ARG A 112 6.24 -20.15 19.91
CA ARG A 112 5.26 -21.01 20.58
C ARG A 112 5.59 -22.51 20.49
N GLY A 113 6.70 -22.88 19.85
CA GLY A 113 7.07 -24.27 19.62
C GLY A 113 6.32 -24.95 18.46
N ALA A 114 5.58 -24.18 17.64
CA ALA A 114 4.85 -24.69 16.48
C ALA A 114 5.59 -24.40 15.15
N PHE A 115 6.93 -24.30 15.18
CA PHE A 115 7.69 -23.99 13.98
C PHE A 115 7.55 -25.10 12.94
N ARG A 116 7.09 -24.71 11.76
CA ARG A 116 6.96 -25.56 10.58
C ARG A 116 7.37 -24.71 9.38
N PRO A 117 8.36 -25.13 8.57
CA PRO A 117 8.81 -24.33 7.42
C PRO A 117 7.67 -24.06 6.42
N GLU A 118 6.65 -24.92 6.39
CA GLU A 118 5.47 -24.74 5.55
C GLU A 118 4.63 -23.53 5.97
N LEU A 119 4.67 -23.10 7.24
CA LEU A 119 3.90 -21.94 7.71
C LEU A 119 4.30 -20.66 7.01
N LEU A 120 5.57 -20.52 6.63
CA LEU A 120 6.02 -19.35 5.88
C LEU A 120 5.34 -19.29 4.51
N GLY A 121 5.32 -20.41 3.79
CA GLY A 121 4.65 -20.51 2.49
C GLY A 121 3.13 -20.33 2.59
N VAL A 122 2.51 -20.93 3.61
CA VAL A 122 1.05 -20.83 3.83
C VAL A 122 0.65 -19.39 4.18
N THR A 123 1.33 -18.75 5.12
CA THR A 123 1.06 -17.35 5.51
C THR A 123 1.35 -16.40 4.35
N ALA A 124 2.44 -16.59 3.61
CA ALA A 124 2.76 -15.77 2.45
C ALA A 124 1.70 -15.89 1.35
N THR A 125 1.28 -17.12 1.02
CA THR A 125 0.25 -17.36 0.00
C THR A 125 -1.10 -16.80 0.44
N ALA A 126 -1.50 -17.00 1.69
CA ALA A 126 -2.76 -16.46 2.22
C ALA A 126 -2.78 -14.92 2.23
N ALA A 127 -1.68 -14.29 2.65
CA ALA A 127 -1.54 -12.84 2.61
C ALA A 127 -1.55 -12.30 1.17
N PHE A 128 -0.90 -13.01 0.24
CA PHE A 128 -0.90 -12.65 -1.18
C PHE A 128 -2.31 -12.74 -1.78
N VAL A 129 -3.07 -13.79 -1.46
CA VAL A 129 -4.48 -13.92 -1.88
C VAL A 129 -5.32 -12.78 -1.35
N VAL A 130 -5.14 -12.38 -0.08
CA VAL A 130 -5.84 -11.23 0.51
C VAL A 130 -5.55 -9.94 -0.26
N VAL A 131 -4.28 -9.67 -0.56
CA VAL A 131 -3.88 -8.48 -1.35
C VAL A 131 -4.41 -8.55 -2.78
N PHE A 132 -4.35 -9.72 -3.41
CA PHE A 132 -4.84 -9.91 -4.76
C PHE A 132 -6.35 -9.67 -4.87
N VAL A 133 -7.14 -10.25 -3.97
CA VAL A 133 -8.59 -10.04 -3.89
C VAL A 133 -8.90 -8.56 -3.62
N GLU A 134 -8.12 -7.89 -2.77
CA GLU A 134 -8.27 -6.45 -2.55
C GLU A 134 -8.00 -5.61 -3.80
N ILE A 135 -6.93 -5.91 -4.55
CA ILE A 135 -6.63 -5.21 -5.82
C ILE A 135 -7.76 -5.41 -6.83
N LEU A 136 -8.34 -6.62 -6.91
CA LEU A 136 -9.50 -6.87 -7.76
C LEU A 136 -10.73 -6.07 -7.32
N ALA A 137 -11.02 -6.02 -6.02
CA ALA A 137 -12.11 -5.23 -5.47
C ALA A 137 -11.92 -3.72 -5.75
N LEU A 138 -10.69 -3.22 -5.64
CA LEU A 138 -10.33 -1.85 -5.98
C LEU A 138 -10.50 -1.55 -7.47
N LYS A 139 -10.01 -2.44 -8.35
CA LYS A 139 -10.20 -2.32 -9.80
C LYS A 139 -11.68 -2.31 -10.18
N LEU A 140 -12.48 -3.19 -9.57
CA LEU A 140 -13.92 -3.22 -9.77
C LEU A 140 -14.58 -1.92 -9.31
N GLY A 141 -14.17 -1.40 -8.14
CA GLY A 141 -14.65 -0.11 -7.63
C GLY A 141 -14.33 1.07 -8.55
N CYS A 142 -13.09 1.17 -9.04
CA CYS A 142 -12.67 2.18 -10.00
C CYS A 142 -13.42 2.06 -11.33
N TYR A 143 -13.66 0.82 -11.80
CA TYR A 143 -14.44 0.56 -13.00
C TYR A 143 -15.90 1.04 -12.86
N LEU A 144 -16.56 0.69 -11.75
CA LEU A 144 -17.94 1.12 -11.47
C LEU A 144 -18.08 2.64 -11.32
N LEU A 145 -17.03 3.31 -10.85
CA LEU A 145 -16.97 4.77 -10.70
C LEU A 145 -16.46 5.51 -11.95
N SER A 146 -16.13 4.77 -13.02
CA SER A 146 -15.55 5.30 -14.27
C SER A 146 -14.33 6.18 -14.01
N ILE A 147 -13.42 5.69 -13.17
CA ILE A 147 -12.16 6.35 -12.84
C ILE A 147 -11.05 5.68 -13.66
N SER A 148 -10.65 6.30 -14.76
CA SER A 148 -9.77 5.69 -15.78
C SER A 148 -8.29 6.10 -15.68
N ASN A 149 -7.85 6.68 -14.56
CA ASN A 149 -6.47 7.13 -14.41
C ASN A 149 -5.57 6.05 -13.80
N GLU A 150 -4.56 5.60 -14.54
CA GLU A 150 -3.60 4.58 -14.06
C GLU A 150 -2.83 5.05 -12.82
N SER A 151 -2.40 6.32 -12.78
CA SER A 151 -1.71 6.89 -11.60
C SER A 151 -2.57 6.83 -10.34
N GLN A 152 -3.89 6.97 -10.47
CA GLN A 152 -4.83 6.95 -9.35
C GLN A 152 -5.02 5.53 -8.80
N LEU A 153 -4.96 4.53 -9.68
CA LEU A 153 -4.98 3.12 -9.29
C LEU A 153 -3.71 2.75 -8.52
N LEU A 154 -2.54 3.19 -8.99
CA LEU A 154 -1.27 2.97 -8.30
C LEU A 154 -1.25 3.64 -6.91
N ASP A 155 -1.74 4.88 -6.80
CA ASP A 155 -1.94 5.55 -5.51
C ASP A 155 -2.83 4.70 -4.58
N LEU A 156 -3.94 4.16 -5.09
CA LEU A 156 -4.89 3.35 -4.31
C LEU A 156 -4.27 2.06 -3.77
N ILE A 157 -3.48 1.38 -4.60
CA ILE A 157 -2.72 0.17 -4.21
C ILE A 157 -1.64 0.51 -3.18
N ALA A 158 -0.91 1.60 -3.39
CA ALA A 158 0.10 2.06 -2.42
C ALA A 158 -0.55 2.35 -1.06
N TYR A 159 -1.71 3.02 -1.04
CA TYR A 159 -2.44 3.30 0.18
C TYR A 159 -3.02 2.05 0.85
N SER A 160 -3.55 1.08 0.09
CA SER A 160 -4.13 -0.12 0.69
C SER A 160 -3.11 -0.96 1.48
N GLY A 161 -1.84 -0.91 1.07
CA GLY A 161 -0.77 -1.67 1.69
C GLY A 161 -0.33 -1.20 3.09
N TYR A 162 -0.64 0.04 3.51
CA TYR A 162 -0.25 0.50 4.86
C TYR A 162 -0.94 -0.25 5.99
N LYS A 163 -2.03 -0.99 5.71
CA LYS A 163 -2.74 -1.82 6.69
C LYS A 163 -1.84 -2.83 7.40
N PHE A 164 -0.79 -3.32 6.72
CA PHE A 164 0.14 -4.29 7.29
C PHE A 164 0.86 -3.73 8.52
N ILE A 165 1.12 -2.41 8.58
CA ILE A 165 1.73 -1.77 9.76
C ILE A 165 0.82 -1.95 10.98
N GLY A 166 -0.48 -1.64 10.82
CA GLY A 166 -1.46 -1.79 11.90
C GLY A 166 -1.64 -3.24 12.33
N VAL A 167 -1.66 -4.18 11.37
CA VAL A 167 -1.71 -5.62 11.67
C VAL A 167 -0.47 -6.04 12.46
N ILE A 168 0.74 -5.76 11.99
CA ILE A 168 2.00 -6.12 12.69
C ILE A 168 2.01 -5.59 14.12
N VAL A 169 1.64 -4.33 14.34
CA VAL A 169 1.59 -3.74 15.70
C VAL A 169 0.60 -4.51 16.58
N THR A 170 -0.57 -4.85 16.04
CA THR A 170 -1.56 -5.65 16.77
C THR A 170 -1.00 -7.01 17.15
N LEU A 171 -0.31 -7.69 16.23
CA LEU A 171 0.30 -8.99 16.50
C LEU A 171 1.32 -8.89 17.63
N VAL A 172 2.34 -8.05 17.47
CA VAL A 172 3.44 -7.93 18.43
C VAL A 172 2.93 -7.53 19.81
N VAL A 173 2.05 -6.53 19.90
CA VAL A 173 1.54 -6.07 21.21
C VAL A 173 0.66 -7.13 21.86
N SER A 174 -0.19 -7.81 21.09
CA SER A 174 -1.05 -8.87 21.63
C SER A 174 -0.23 -10.04 22.16
N GLU A 175 0.86 -10.43 21.50
CA GLU A 175 1.73 -11.51 21.97
C GLU A 175 2.50 -11.15 23.23
N VAL A 176 3.08 -9.95 23.27
CA VAL A 176 3.87 -9.48 24.42
C VAL A 176 3.00 -9.39 25.67
N VAL A 177 1.77 -8.87 25.54
CA VAL A 177 0.89 -8.65 26.70
C VAL A 177 0.14 -9.92 27.12
N ASN A 178 -0.34 -10.73 26.17
CA ASN A 178 -1.11 -11.94 26.47
C ASN A 178 -0.23 -13.18 26.73
N ARG A 179 1.11 -13.03 26.81
CA ARG A 179 2.09 -14.12 27.07
C ARG A 179 1.83 -15.38 26.22
N GLY A 180 1.53 -15.21 24.94
CA GLY A 180 1.29 -16.32 24.02
C GLY A 180 -0.15 -16.83 23.91
N GLY A 181 -1.14 -16.16 24.54
CA GLY A 181 -2.57 -16.46 24.38
C GLY A 181 -3.19 -16.04 23.03
N GLY A 182 -2.39 -15.44 22.13
CA GLY A 182 -2.84 -14.95 20.83
C GLY A 182 -3.53 -13.60 20.85
N ALA A 183 -4.01 -13.20 19.67
CA ALA A 183 -4.77 -11.96 19.47
C ALA A 183 -6.14 -11.92 20.18
N GLY A 184 -6.55 -13.02 20.85
CA GLY A 184 -7.88 -13.20 21.43
C GLY A 184 -8.14 -12.56 22.80
N GLY A 185 -7.20 -11.79 23.35
CA GLY A 185 -7.38 -11.09 24.64
C GLY A 185 -8.04 -9.70 24.50
N TRP A 186 -8.54 -9.16 25.62
CA TRP A 186 -9.06 -7.78 25.69
C TRP A 186 -8.09 -6.76 25.10
N VAL A 187 -6.80 -6.90 25.43
CA VAL A 187 -5.73 -6.03 24.90
C VAL A 187 -5.57 -6.18 23.39
N GLY A 188 -5.64 -7.42 22.87
CA GLY A 188 -5.56 -7.68 21.42
C GLY A 188 -6.70 -7.01 20.65
N TRP A 189 -7.93 -7.12 21.17
CA TRP A 189 -9.09 -6.44 20.60
C TRP A 189 -9.01 -4.93 20.69
N THR A 190 -8.53 -4.36 21.80
CA THR A 190 -8.35 -2.90 21.93
C THR A 190 -7.30 -2.38 20.95
N VAL A 191 -6.15 -3.04 20.84
CA VAL A 191 -5.09 -2.63 19.91
C VAL A 191 -5.52 -2.81 18.46
N PHE A 192 -6.21 -3.91 18.14
CA PHE A 192 -6.79 -4.14 16.82
C PHE A 192 -7.79 -3.03 16.45
N ALA A 193 -8.73 -2.71 17.35
CA ALA A 193 -9.70 -1.64 17.13
C ALA A 193 -9.00 -0.28 16.90
N TYR A 194 -7.98 0.02 17.70
CA TYR A 194 -7.20 1.25 17.55
C TYR A 194 -6.48 1.34 16.20
N THR A 195 -5.72 0.30 15.83
CA THR A 195 -4.94 0.28 14.57
C THR A 195 -5.84 0.23 13.34
N PHE A 196 -6.97 -0.46 13.42
CA PHE A 196 -8.01 -0.44 12.39
C PHE A 196 -8.59 0.96 12.20
N LEU A 197 -8.99 1.64 13.29
CA LEU A 197 -9.53 3.01 13.22
C LEU A 197 -8.48 4.01 12.73
N ALA A 198 -7.22 3.87 13.15
CA ALA A 198 -6.11 4.64 12.63
C ALA A 198 -5.98 4.46 11.11
N ASN A 199 -5.87 3.21 10.64
CA ASN A 199 -5.73 2.91 9.22
C ASN A 199 -6.93 3.40 8.39
N ALA A 200 -8.16 3.17 8.87
CA ALA A 200 -9.38 3.64 8.21
C ALA A 200 -9.43 5.17 8.09
N PHE A 201 -9.08 5.89 9.16
CA PHE A 201 -9.03 7.35 9.15
C PHE A 201 -7.91 7.88 8.25
N PHE A 202 -6.72 7.27 8.29
CA PHE A 202 -5.61 7.58 7.41
C PHE A 202 -5.98 7.41 5.94
N LEU A 203 -6.56 6.27 5.57
CA LEU A 203 -7.01 5.99 4.21
C LEU A 203 -8.06 6.99 3.75
N LEU A 204 -9.04 7.28 4.60
CA LEU A 204 -10.10 8.23 4.28
C LEU A 204 -9.53 9.63 3.99
N ARG A 205 -8.59 10.09 4.82
CA ARG A 205 -7.99 11.42 4.68
C ARG A 205 -7.07 11.51 3.48
N SER A 206 -6.22 10.50 3.26
CA SER A 206 -5.25 10.46 2.16
C SER A 206 -5.94 10.30 0.81
N LEU A 207 -6.93 9.41 0.71
CA LEU A 207 -7.63 9.12 -0.55
C LEU A 207 -8.65 10.18 -0.93
N LYS A 208 -9.15 10.99 0.02
CA LYS A 208 -10.07 12.08 -0.28
C LYS A 208 -9.49 13.00 -1.36
N TYR A 209 -8.22 13.37 -1.25
CA TYR A 209 -7.55 14.27 -2.19
C TYR A 209 -7.21 13.61 -3.54
N VAL A 210 -7.15 12.28 -3.57
CA VAL A 210 -6.88 11.50 -4.79
C VAL A 210 -8.17 11.23 -5.58
N LEU A 211 -9.26 10.89 -4.90
CA LEU A 211 -10.55 10.59 -5.55
C LEU A 211 -11.42 11.84 -5.82
N LEU A 212 -11.18 12.93 -5.10
CA LEU A 212 -11.86 14.22 -5.27
C LEU A 212 -10.83 15.33 -5.53
N PRO A 213 -10.34 15.49 -6.77
CA PRO A 213 -9.64 16.72 -7.15
C PRO A 213 -10.56 17.91 -6.84
N GLU A 214 -10.08 18.92 -6.10
CA GLU A 214 -10.82 20.18 -6.05
C GLU A 214 -10.74 20.81 -7.43
N ASN A 215 -11.88 20.93 -8.10
CA ASN A 215 -11.99 21.80 -9.25
C ASN A 215 -11.67 23.21 -8.75
N SER A 216 -10.58 23.79 -9.25
CA SER A 216 -10.17 25.16 -8.96
C SER A 216 -11.39 26.11 -9.05
N PRO A 217 -11.54 27.10 -8.15
CA PRO A 217 -12.72 27.97 -8.07
C PRO A 217 -12.95 28.91 -9.29
N HIS A 218 -12.24 28.70 -10.40
CA HIS A 218 -12.26 29.56 -11.59
C HIS A 218 -13.14 29.03 -12.74
N SER A 219 -13.80 27.87 -12.59
CA SER A 219 -14.68 27.32 -13.64
C SER A 219 -16.14 27.69 -13.39
N ALA A 220 -16.52 28.92 -13.77
CA ALA A 220 -17.90 29.40 -13.75
C ALA A 220 -18.75 28.69 -14.83
N GLY A 221 -19.75 27.90 -14.41
CA GLY A 221 -20.69 27.24 -15.33
C GLY A 221 -21.82 26.48 -14.60
N GLY A 222 -22.93 27.17 -14.33
CA GLY A 222 -24.00 26.78 -13.40
C GLY A 222 -24.82 25.51 -13.72
N ALA A 223 -24.68 24.88 -14.89
CA ALA A 223 -25.47 23.69 -15.26
C ALA A 223 -24.75 22.34 -14.98
N MET A 224 -23.43 22.35 -14.78
CA MET A 224 -22.60 21.13 -14.62
C MET A 224 -22.44 20.69 -13.15
N HIS A 225 -23.10 21.38 -12.21
CA HIS A 225 -22.90 21.16 -10.77
C HIS A 225 -23.68 19.97 -10.19
N THR A 226 -24.81 19.54 -10.77
CA THR A 226 -25.64 18.46 -10.21
C THR A 226 -25.07 17.06 -10.51
N VAL A 227 -24.62 16.82 -11.74
CA VAL A 227 -23.95 15.56 -12.15
C VAL A 227 -22.61 15.41 -11.41
N ALA A 228 -21.84 16.49 -11.30
CA ALA A 228 -20.59 16.50 -10.54
C ALA A 228 -20.79 16.25 -9.03
N ARG A 229 -21.86 16.77 -8.42
CA ARG A 229 -22.21 16.49 -7.01
C ARG A 229 -22.64 15.03 -6.80
N SER A 230 -23.46 14.47 -7.68
CA SER A 230 -23.89 13.07 -7.60
C SER A 230 -22.70 12.09 -7.70
N GLN A 231 -21.78 12.32 -8.65
CA GLN A 231 -20.55 11.53 -8.77
C GLN A 231 -19.63 11.71 -7.56
N ARG A 232 -19.49 12.94 -7.05
CA ARG A 232 -18.71 13.25 -5.83
C ARG A 232 -19.23 12.48 -4.62
N THR A 233 -20.55 12.43 -4.43
CA THR A 233 -21.18 11.68 -3.34
C THR A 233 -20.92 10.19 -3.47
N ARG A 234 -21.07 9.61 -4.67
CA ARG A 234 -20.77 8.18 -4.92
C ARG A 234 -19.31 7.82 -4.64
N ARG A 235 -18.35 8.64 -5.09
CA ARG A 235 -16.92 8.44 -4.82
C ARG A 235 -16.60 8.54 -3.34
N THR A 236 -17.25 9.48 -2.64
CA THR A 236 -17.11 9.62 -1.18
C THR A 236 -17.68 8.40 -0.46
N GLN A 237 -18.87 7.94 -0.83
CA GLN A 237 -19.48 6.72 -0.27
C GLN A 237 -18.61 5.48 -0.50
N PHE A 238 -18.10 5.30 -1.73
CA PHE A 238 -17.17 4.22 -2.04
C PHE A 238 -15.92 4.27 -1.16
N LEU A 239 -15.33 5.45 -0.98
CA LEU A 239 -14.16 5.64 -0.14
C LEU A 239 -14.44 5.32 1.33
N PHE A 240 -15.61 5.70 1.86
CA PHE A 240 -16.03 5.32 3.21
C PHE A 240 -16.21 3.81 3.36
N ILE A 241 -16.95 3.17 2.44
CA ILE A 241 -17.20 1.72 2.44
C ILE A 241 -15.87 0.97 2.34
N TYR A 242 -14.99 1.39 1.44
CA TYR A 242 -13.68 0.80 1.27
C TYR A 242 -12.84 0.95 2.55
N SER A 243 -12.68 2.17 3.05
CA SER A 243 -11.77 2.47 4.17
C SER A 243 -12.23 1.85 5.49
N TYR A 244 -13.54 1.69 5.73
CA TYR A 244 -14.06 1.15 6.99
C TYR A 244 -14.49 -0.31 6.87
N ILE A 245 -15.31 -0.67 5.89
CA ILE A 245 -15.91 -2.01 5.84
C ILE A 245 -14.93 -3.01 5.21
N VAL A 246 -14.43 -2.70 4.02
CA VAL A 246 -13.56 -3.61 3.27
C VAL A 246 -12.22 -3.79 4.01
N GLN A 247 -11.64 -2.71 4.52
CA GLN A 247 -10.41 -2.78 5.32
C GLN A 247 -10.59 -3.56 6.63
N LEU A 248 -11.73 -3.45 7.31
CA LEU A 248 -12.00 -4.24 8.52
C LEU A 248 -11.95 -5.73 8.21
N ILE A 249 -12.62 -6.15 7.13
CA ILE A 249 -12.67 -7.56 6.72
C ILE A 249 -11.26 -8.07 6.42
N PHE A 250 -10.47 -7.33 5.64
CA PHE A 250 -9.11 -7.76 5.29
C PHE A 250 -8.14 -7.74 6.47
N MET A 251 -8.14 -6.68 7.30
CA MET A 251 -7.29 -6.62 8.49
C MET A 251 -7.63 -7.72 9.49
N TRP A 252 -8.92 -8.00 9.66
CA TRP A 252 -9.38 -9.08 10.53
C TRP A 252 -8.97 -10.45 9.98
N ALA A 253 -9.11 -10.68 8.68
CA ALA A 253 -8.65 -11.91 8.03
C ALA A 253 -7.14 -12.14 8.25
N LEU A 254 -6.32 -11.10 8.07
CA LEU A 254 -4.87 -11.18 8.31
C LEU A 254 -4.53 -11.38 9.80
N SER A 255 -5.26 -10.77 10.73
CA SER A 255 -5.03 -10.98 12.17
C SER A 255 -5.42 -12.38 12.66
N ARG A 256 -6.33 -13.07 11.95
CA ARG A 256 -6.79 -14.42 12.32
C ARG A 256 -5.85 -15.53 11.85
N GLN A 257 -5.04 -15.30 10.83
CA GLN A 257 -4.13 -16.31 10.30
C GLN A 257 -3.02 -16.73 11.29
N GLU A 258 -2.84 -15.97 12.37
CA GLU A 258 -1.97 -16.26 13.52
C GLU A 258 -2.40 -17.47 14.37
N THR A 259 -3.68 -17.82 14.35
CA THR A 259 -4.16 -18.99 15.08
C THR A 259 -3.94 -20.21 14.21
N GLY A 260 -2.68 -20.67 14.17
CA GLY A 260 -2.40 -22.08 13.86
C GLY A 260 -3.33 -22.98 14.69
N PRO A 261 -3.66 -24.20 14.21
CA PRO A 261 -4.66 -25.03 14.84
C PRO A 261 -4.40 -25.11 16.34
N LYS A 262 -5.42 -24.75 17.14
CA LYS A 262 -5.38 -24.92 18.59
C LYS A 262 -4.97 -26.38 18.80
N VAL A 263 -3.76 -26.61 19.31
CA VAL A 263 -3.39 -27.93 19.79
C VAL A 263 -4.41 -28.19 20.90
N ILE A 264 -5.39 -29.06 20.60
CA ILE A 264 -6.30 -29.59 21.59
C ILE A 264 -5.36 -30.32 22.55
N ARG A 265 -5.06 -29.69 23.69
CA ARG A 265 -4.41 -30.40 24.79
C ARG A 265 -5.43 -31.45 25.22
N ALA A 266 -5.18 -32.69 24.84
CA ALA A 266 -5.82 -33.86 25.40
C ALA A 266 -5.47 -33.97 26.88
#